data_AF-A0A1G8TB82-F1
#
_entry.id   AF-A0A1G8TB82-F1
#
_cell.length_a   1.000
_cell.length_b   1.000
_cell.length_c   1.000
_cell.angle_alpha   90.00
_cell.angle_beta   90.00
_cell.angle_gamma   90.00
#
_symmetry.space_group_name_H-M   'P 1'
#
loop_
_entity.id
_entity.type
_entity.pdbx_description
1 polymer ?
#
loop_
_entity_poly.entity_id
_entity_poly.type
_entity_poly.pdbx_seq_one_letter_code
_entity_poly.pdbx_strand_id
1 'polypeptide(L)'
;MKASGRKRATAPSRPARTENNDGENVYEENGSSVNGYEQNGGAFHQVTDGVYVGQADRDAALDRGWLLGHFKDPADPRHCAELEIKWGVHPQGDTRAAWATGEVRTALLVLISGRFRLEFPGHDVVLKEQGEYVMWGKGVDHSWYAEEESVVLTVRWPSVPGYRVDAPEAD
;
A
#
# COMPACT_ATOMS: atom_id res chain seq x y z
N MET A 1 55.98 53.95 7.04
CA MET A 1 56.31 52.90 6.03
C MET A 1 55.01 52.30 5.53
N LYS A 2 54.59 52.64 4.29
CA LYS A 2 54.38 51.76 3.10
C LYS A 2 53.32 50.65 3.31
N ALA A 3 52.38 50.34 2.40
CA ALA A 3 51.98 50.88 1.10
C ALA A 3 50.62 50.23 0.70
N SER A 4 49.91 50.84 -0.25
CA SER A 4 48.64 50.36 -0.83
C SER A 4 48.83 49.19 -1.81
N GLY A 5 47.80 48.33 -1.96
CA GLY A 5 47.71 47.32 -3.03
C GLY A 5 46.31 47.28 -3.64
N ARG A 6 46.20 47.55 -4.95
CA ARG A 6 44.97 47.54 -5.77
C ARG A 6 44.49 46.12 -6.06
N LYS A 7 43.15 45.95 -6.10
CA LYS A 7 42.44 44.75 -6.57
C LYS A 7 42.52 44.61 -8.11
N ARG A 8 42.67 43.39 -8.62
CA ARG A 8 42.43 43.00 -10.03
C ARG A 8 41.12 42.22 -10.13
N ALA A 9 40.37 42.50 -11.20
CA ALA A 9 39.21 41.73 -11.66
C ALA A 9 39.61 40.86 -12.86
N THR A 10 38.97 39.71 -13.02
CA THR A 10 39.08 38.83 -14.19
C THR A 10 37.68 38.46 -14.70
N ALA A 11 37.55 38.44 -16.03
CA ALA A 11 36.32 38.36 -16.82
C ALA A 11 35.75 36.92 -16.97
N PRO A 12 34.49 36.74 -17.44
CA PRO A 12 33.85 35.42 -17.56
C PRO A 12 34.15 34.74 -18.91
N SER A 13 34.24 33.41 -18.92
CA SER A 13 34.32 32.58 -20.14
C SER A 13 33.08 31.69 -20.33
N ARG A 14 32.63 31.59 -21.60
CA ARG A 14 31.41 30.96 -22.17
C ARG A 14 31.19 29.46 -21.86
N PRO A 15 29.95 28.94 -22.03
CA PRO A 15 29.64 27.53 -21.84
C PRO A 15 29.94 26.68 -23.08
N ALA A 16 30.27 25.40 -22.86
CA ALA A 16 30.35 24.36 -23.89
C ALA A 16 29.22 23.33 -23.71
N ARG A 17 28.66 22.92 -24.85
CA ARG A 17 27.55 21.97 -25.05
C ARG A 17 28.09 20.54 -25.16
N THR A 18 27.43 19.56 -24.54
CA THR A 18 27.42 18.17 -25.02
C THR A 18 26.08 17.49 -24.70
N GLU A 19 25.52 16.91 -25.75
CA GLU A 19 24.34 16.03 -25.81
C GLU A 19 24.61 14.69 -25.10
N ASN A 20 23.55 14.01 -24.66
CA ASN A 20 23.54 12.55 -24.59
C ASN A 20 22.29 12.01 -25.29
N ASN A 21 22.55 11.00 -26.12
CA ASN A 21 21.64 10.22 -26.92
C ASN A 21 20.59 9.52 -26.05
N ASP A 22 19.33 9.65 -26.43
CA ASP A 22 18.33 8.58 -26.52
C ASP A 22 17.12 9.19 -27.22
N GLY A 23 16.88 8.80 -28.48
CA GLY A 23 15.90 9.44 -29.36
C GLY A 23 14.46 9.31 -28.85
N GLU A 24 13.70 10.41 -29.04
CA GLU A 24 12.22 10.47 -29.12
C GLU A 24 11.46 10.22 -27.79
N ASN A 25 10.50 11.03 -27.32
CA ASN A 25 9.86 12.27 -27.77
C ASN A 25 9.49 13.12 -26.53
N VAL A 26 9.60 14.43 -26.68
CA VAL A 26 8.99 15.44 -25.80
C VAL A 26 7.53 15.60 -26.22
N TYR A 27 6.58 15.44 -25.31
CA TYR A 27 5.23 15.97 -25.51
C TYR A 27 5.14 17.33 -24.81
N GLU A 28 4.98 18.36 -25.63
CA GLU A 28 4.70 19.73 -25.21
C GLU A 28 3.34 19.83 -24.50
N GLU A 29 3.32 20.56 -23.39
CA GLU A 29 2.10 21.04 -22.75
C GLU A 29 1.31 21.95 -23.69
N ASN A 30 0.04 21.64 -23.91
CA ASN A 30 -0.96 22.63 -24.32
C ASN A 30 -2.14 22.53 -23.36
N GLY A 31 -2.39 23.63 -22.65
CA GLY A 31 -3.21 23.66 -21.46
C GLY A 31 -4.73 23.75 -21.65
N SER A 32 -5.35 24.12 -20.53
CA SER A 32 -6.76 24.48 -20.31
C SER A 32 -7.70 23.35 -19.90
N SER A 33 -7.84 23.16 -18.58
CA SER A 33 -8.94 23.81 -17.87
C SER A 33 -8.74 23.68 -16.36
N VAL A 34 -8.55 24.83 -15.72
CA VAL A 34 -8.70 25.01 -14.29
C VAL A 34 -10.18 24.83 -13.95
N ASN A 35 -10.55 23.69 -13.35
CA ASN A 35 -11.84 23.54 -12.67
C ASN A 35 -11.61 23.53 -11.16
N GLY A 36 -12.35 24.40 -10.50
CA GLY A 36 -12.11 24.90 -9.16
C GLY A 36 -12.17 23.83 -8.07
N TYR A 37 -11.27 24.02 -7.11
CA TYR A 37 -11.26 23.31 -5.84
C TYR A 37 -12.40 23.85 -4.96
N GLU A 38 -13.57 23.22 -5.02
CA GLU A 38 -14.56 23.34 -3.96
C GLU A 38 -14.40 22.18 -2.98
N GLN A 39 -14.10 22.55 -1.74
CA GLN A 39 -14.00 21.63 -0.61
C GLN A 39 -15.39 21.25 -0.14
N ASN A 40 -15.77 19.99 -0.35
CA ASN A 40 -16.88 19.36 0.36
C ASN A 40 -16.49 17.93 0.72
N GLY A 41 -16.64 17.59 2.00
CA GLY A 41 -16.10 16.40 2.64
C GLY A 41 -16.77 15.08 2.23
N GLY A 42 -16.46 14.60 1.04
CA GLY A 42 -16.72 13.24 0.56
C GLY A 42 -15.43 12.63 0.03
N ALA A 43 -15.21 11.33 0.22
CA ALA A 43 -14.02 10.64 -0.24
C ALA A 43 -13.82 10.86 -1.76
N PHE A 44 -12.72 11.50 -2.14
CA PHE A 44 -12.37 11.72 -3.54
C PHE A 44 -11.91 10.39 -4.14
N HIS A 45 -12.72 9.82 -5.03
CA HIS A 45 -12.23 8.86 -6.02
C HIS A 45 -12.23 9.50 -7.40
N GLN A 46 -11.04 9.80 -7.91
CA GLN A 46 -10.86 10.15 -9.30
C GLN A 46 -10.65 8.84 -10.07
N VAL A 47 -11.60 8.51 -10.94
CA VAL A 47 -11.40 7.54 -12.00
C VAL A 47 -11.21 8.33 -13.29
N THR A 48 -9.98 8.46 -13.74
CA THR A 48 -9.64 9.09 -15.03
C THR A 48 -9.03 8.02 -15.93
N ASP A 49 -9.60 7.79 -17.11
CA ASP A 49 -9.09 6.82 -18.09
C ASP A 49 -8.88 5.39 -17.53
N GLY A 50 -9.75 4.95 -16.62
CA GLY A 50 -9.65 3.64 -15.97
C GLY A 50 -8.61 3.53 -14.85
N VAL A 51 -7.99 4.65 -14.46
CA VAL A 51 -7.06 4.72 -13.32
C VAL A 51 -7.81 5.14 -12.07
N TYR A 52 -7.75 4.32 -11.03
CA TYR A 52 -8.29 4.61 -9.71
C TYR A 52 -7.17 5.03 -8.76
N VAL A 53 -7.36 6.15 -8.04
CA VAL A 53 -6.45 6.63 -7.00
C VAL A 53 -7.20 6.69 -5.66
N GLY A 54 -6.73 5.93 -4.68
CA GLY A 54 -7.27 5.89 -3.33
C GLY A 54 -6.20 5.99 -2.24
N GLN A 55 -6.63 6.03 -0.98
CA GLN A 55 -5.72 6.05 0.17
C GLN A 55 -6.05 4.88 1.10
N ALA A 56 -5.07 4.01 1.32
CA ALA A 56 -5.31 2.71 1.95
C ALA A 56 -5.92 2.80 3.34
N ASP A 57 -5.46 3.69 4.23
CA ASP A 57 -6.01 3.79 5.58
C ASP A 57 -7.48 4.20 5.58
N ARG A 58 -7.84 5.20 4.76
CA ARG A 58 -9.21 5.70 4.61
C ARG A 58 -10.10 4.65 3.96
N ASP A 59 -9.67 4.08 2.85
CA ASP A 59 -10.47 3.15 2.06
C ASP A 59 -10.69 1.83 2.79
N ALA A 60 -9.66 1.32 3.45
CA ALA A 60 -9.71 0.06 4.19
C ALA A 60 -10.57 0.20 5.46
N ALA A 61 -10.53 1.35 6.14
CA ALA A 61 -11.36 1.59 7.33
C ALA A 61 -12.87 1.49 7.04
N LEU A 62 -13.29 1.77 5.81
CA LEU A 62 -14.69 1.64 5.38
C LEU A 62 -15.15 0.17 5.26
N ASP A 63 -14.23 -0.78 5.16
CA ASP A 63 -14.54 -2.20 4.93
C ASP A 63 -13.64 -3.14 5.73
N ARG A 64 -13.47 -2.87 7.03
CA ARG A 64 -12.76 -3.74 7.99
C ARG A 64 -11.35 -4.15 7.53
N GLY A 65 -10.66 -3.25 6.83
CA GLY A 65 -9.32 -3.45 6.29
C GLY A 65 -9.27 -3.82 4.81
N TRP A 66 -10.39 -4.12 4.14
CA TRP A 66 -10.35 -4.62 2.76
C TRP A 66 -10.29 -3.50 1.72
N LEU A 67 -9.28 -3.57 0.85
CA LEU A 67 -9.13 -2.68 -0.30
C LEU A 67 -9.81 -3.23 -1.55
N LEU A 68 -9.62 -4.52 -1.85
CA LEU A 68 -10.05 -5.12 -3.13
C LEU A 68 -10.56 -6.55 -2.90
N GLY A 69 -11.57 -6.96 -3.67
CA GLY A 69 -12.11 -8.32 -3.63
C GLY A 69 -13.54 -8.44 -4.18
N HIS A 70 -14.05 -9.66 -4.29
CA HIS A 70 -15.36 -9.95 -4.91
C HIS A 70 -16.53 -9.29 -4.15
N PHE A 71 -16.32 -8.96 -2.88
CA PHE A 71 -17.34 -8.42 -1.98
C PHE A 71 -17.56 -6.91 -2.18
N LYS A 72 -16.74 -6.23 -2.99
CA LYS A 72 -17.02 -4.85 -3.41
C LYS A 72 -18.21 -4.83 -4.37
N ASP A 73 -18.90 -3.69 -4.45
CA ASP A 73 -19.96 -3.48 -5.44
C ASP A 73 -19.41 -3.75 -6.86
N PRO A 74 -20.10 -4.49 -7.74
CA PRO A 74 -19.60 -4.78 -9.08
C PRO A 74 -19.28 -3.54 -9.95
N ALA A 75 -19.85 -2.37 -9.63
CA ALA A 75 -19.53 -1.12 -10.28
C ALA A 75 -18.30 -0.40 -9.67
N ASP A 76 -17.81 -0.84 -8.51
CA ASP A 76 -16.58 -0.34 -7.90
C ASP A 76 -15.37 -0.93 -8.66
N PRO A 77 -14.41 -0.11 -9.11
CA PRO A 77 -13.21 -0.60 -9.79
C PRO A 77 -12.33 -1.52 -8.93
N ARG A 78 -12.57 -1.60 -7.62
CA ARG A 78 -11.91 -2.52 -6.69
C ARG A 78 -12.63 -3.86 -6.54
N HIS A 79 -13.73 -4.09 -7.27
CA HIS A 79 -14.33 -5.40 -7.39
C HIS A 79 -13.40 -6.34 -8.16
N CYS A 80 -13.06 -7.48 -7.56
CA CYS A 80 -12.17 -8.46 -8.17
C CYS A 80 -12.51 -9.89 -7.75
N ALA A 81 -12.80 -10.76 -8.72
CA ALA A 81 -13.10 -12.17 -8.46
C ALA A 81 -11.84 -13.03 -8.27
N GLU A 82 -10.66 -12.49 -8.57
CA GLU A 82 -9.40 -13.26 -8.61
C GLU A 82 -8.60 -13.09 -7.33
N LEU A 83 -8.51 -11.86 -6.81
CA LEU A 83 -7.70 -11.51 -5.66
C LEU A 83 -8.54 -10.85 -4.57
N GLU A 84 -8.10 -11.00 -3.33
CA GLU A 84 -8.50 -10.15 -2.21
C GLU A 84 -7.26 -9.42 -1.69
N ILE A 85 -7.37 -8.13 -1.40
CA ILE A 85 -6.29 -7.34 -0.80
C ILE A 85 -6.80 -6.67 0.46
N LYS A 86 -6.10 -6.90 1.57
CA LYS A 86 -6.35 -6.28 2.88
C LYS A 86 -5.18 -5.39 3.27
N TRP A 87 -5.50 -4.18 3.72
CA TRP A 87 -4.62 -3.29 4.45
C TRP A 87 -4.95 -3.37 5.94
N GLY A 88 -4.01 -3.91 6.73
CA GLY A 88 -4.15 -4.08 8.18
C GLY A 88 -3.30 -3.06 8.92
N VAL A 89 -3.94 -2.28 9.79
CA VAL A 89 -3.27 -1.40 10.76
C VAL A 89 -3.62 -1.92 12.15
N HIS A 90 -2.59 -2.30 12.91
CA HIS A 90 -2.72 -3.02 14.16
C HIS A 90 -1.93 -2.29 15.26
N PRO A 91 -2.55 -1.86 16.37
CA PRO A 91 -1.82 -1.34 17.51
C PRO A 91 -0.99 -2.47 18.16
N GLN A 92 0.02 -2.09 18.95
CA GLN A 92 0.77 -3.06 19.74
C GLN A 92 -0.17 -3.86 20.66
N GLY A 93 0.02 -5.18 20.68
CA GLY A 93 -0.78 -6.10 21.48
C GLY A 93 -2.07 -6.56 20.80
N ASP A 94 -2.40 -6.03 19.62
CA ASP A 94 -3.55 -6.50 18.86
C ASP A 94 -3.38 -7.95 18.44
N THR A 95 -4.49 -8.68 18.38
CA THR A 95 -4.51 -10.11 18.08
C THR A 95 -5.75 -10.49 17.31
N ARG A 96 -5.66 -11.58 16.53
CA ARG A 96 -6.83 -12.13 15.86
C ARG A 96 -7.80 -12.70 16.89
N ALA A 97 -9.08 -12.30 16.80
CA ALA A 97 -10.12 -12.77 17.72
C ALA A 97 -10.30 -14.30 17.72
N ALA A 98 -10.08 -14.95 16.58
CA ALA A 98 -10.07 -16.40 16.44
C ALA A 98 -9.14 -16.84 15.31
N TRP A 99 -8.63 -18.07 15.44
CA TRP A 99 -7.86 -18.73 14.40
C TRP A 99 -8.68 -18.81 13.09
N ALA A 100 -8.04 -18.53 11.96
CA ALA A 100 -8.57 -18.97 10.68
C ALA A 100 -8.36 -20.48 10.56
N THR A 101 -9.44 -21.20 10.30
CA THR A 101 -9.40 -22.64 10.09
C THR A 101 -9.93 -23.00 8.72
N GLY A 102 -9.39 -24.07 8.12
CA GLY A 102 -9.86 -24.60 6.85
C GLY A 102 -9.77 -23.60 5.69
N GLU A 103 -8.72 -22.77 5.67
CA GLU A 103 -8.54 -21.73 4.64
C GLU A 103 -8.54 -22.36 3.24
N VAL A 104 -9.37 -21.84 2.34
CA VAL A 104 -9.51 -22.36 0.96
C VAL A 104 -8.66 -21.59 -0.04
N ARG A 105 -8.03 -20.51 0.40
CA ARG A 105 -7.18 -19.61 -0.38
C ARG A 105 -5.70 -19.84 -0.07
N THR A 106 -4.86 -19.44 -1.01
CA THR A 106 -3.46 -19.12 -0.71
C THR A 106 -3.39 -17.67 -0.25
N ALA A 107 -2.48 -17.36 0.68
CA ALA A 107 -2.29 -16.02 1.19
C ALA A 107 -0.81 -15.64 1.26
N LEU A 108 -0.54 -14.36 1.00
CA LEU A 108 0.74 -13.69 1.17
C LEU A 108 0.52 -12.51 2.12
N LEU A 109 1.31 -12.39 3.17
CA LEU A 109 1.35 -11.20 4.02
C LEU A 109 2.73 -10.57 3.94
N VAL A 110 2.77 -9.27 3.64
CA VAL A 110 3.98 -8.45 3.60
C VAL A 110 3.93 -7.44 4.75
N LEU A 111 5.04 -7.34 5.49
CA LEU A 111 5.22 -6.33 6.52
C LEU A 111 5.58 -4.99 5.87
N ILE A 112 4.75 -3.96 6.10
CA ILE A 112 5.03 -2.60 5.63
C ILE A 112 5.79 -1.81 6.70
N SER A 113 5.40 -1.97 7.98
CA SER A 113 6.09 -1.40 9.14
C SER A 113 5.76 -2.15 10.42
N GLY A 114 6.64 -2.04 11.42
CA GLY A 114 6.46 -2.61 12.76
C GLY A 114 7.06 -4.00 12.92
N ARG A 115 6.42 -4.81 13.77
CA ARG A 115 6.84 -6.18 14.08
C ARG A 115 5.62 -7.07 14.31
N PHE A 116 5.44 -8.04 13.44
CA PHE A 116 4.19 -8.81 13.34
C PHE A 116 4.47 -10.31 13.35
N ARG A 117 3.80 -11.03 14.25
CA ARG A 117 3.94 -12.48 14.41
C ARG A 117 2.74 -13.18 13.82
N LEU A 118 2.99 -14.09 12.87
CA LEU A 118 2.02 -15.07 12.44
C LEU A 118 2.20 -16.36 13.23
N GLU A 119 1.07 -16.92 13.64
CA GLU A 119 1.01 -18.16 14.41
C GLU A 119 0.47 -19.24 13.50
N PHE A 120 1.19 -20.36 13.39
CA PHE A 120 0.80 -21.55 12.65
C PHE A 120 0.80 -22.76 13.59
N PRO A 121 0.16 -23.89 13.21
CA PRO A 121 0.27 -25.11 14.00
C PRO A 121 1.74 -25.51 14.20
N GLY A 122 2.16 -25.54 15.47
CA GLY A 122 3.48 -26.01 15.90
C GLY A 122 4.63 -25.00 15.76
N HIS A 123 4.43 -23.81 15.18
CA HIS A 123 5.49 -22.81 15.08
C HIS A 123 4.95 -21.41 14.75
N ASP A 124 5.77 -20.40 15.05
CA ASP A 124 5.49 -19.01 14.72
C ASP A 124 6.49 -18.47 13.69
N VAL A 125 6.05 -17.50 12.91
CA VAL A 125 6.88 -16.72 11.99
C VAL A 125 6.79 -15.25 12.39
N VAL A 126 7.92 -14.63 12.72
CA VAL A 126 7.96 -13.19 13.05
C VAL A 126 8.58 -12.41 11.91
N LEU A 127 7.82 -11.45 11.40
CA LEU A 127 8.30 -10.42 10.48
C LEU A 127 8.70 -9.19 11.30
N LYS A 128 9.89 -8.65 11.07
CA LYS A 128 10.49 -7.56 11.85
C LYS A 128 11.27 -6.55 11.01
N GLU A 129 11.51 -6.85 9.73
CA GLU A 129 12.15 -5.92 8.79
C GLU A 129 11.17 -5.57 7.66
N GLN A 130 11.13 -4.30 7.27
CA GLN A 130 10.23 -3.82 6.22
C GLN A 130 10.43 -4.63 4.93
N GLY A 131 9.32 -5.11 4.35
CA GLY A 131 9.31 -5.91 3.14
C GLY A 131 9.48 -7.41 3.37
N GLU A 132 9.77 -7.87 4.59
CA GLU A 132 9.65 -9.29 4.92
C GLU A 132 8.22 -9.78 4.69
N TYR A 133 8.11 -11.03 4.25
CA TYR A 133 6.83 -11.62 3.91
C TYR A 133 6.77 -13.08 4.27
N VAL A 134 5.54 -13.58 4.42
CA VAL A 134 5.25 -15.00 4.58
C VAL A 134 4.09 -15.37 3.69
N MET A 135 4.17 -16.57 3.11
CA MET A 135 3.13 -17.12 2.24
C MET A 135 2.72 -18.48 2.77
N TRP A 136 1.41 -18.73 2.80
CA TRP A 136 0.87 -20.02 3.21
C TRP A 136 -0.26 -20.45 2.28
N GLY A 137 -0.35 -21.76 2.09
CA GLY A 137 -1.29 -22.38 1.18
C GLY A 137 -2.63 -22.72 1.81
N LYS A 138 -3.50 -23.30 0.99
CA LYS A 138 -4.80 -23.84 1.38
C LYS A 138 -4.65 -24.86 2.51
N GLY A 139 -5.61 -24.86 3.44
CA GLY A 139 -5.67 -25.75 4.59
C GLY A 139 -4.70 -25.40 5.72
N VAL A 140 -3.89 -24.34 5.58
CA VAL A 140 -3.00 -23.88 6.66
C VAL A 140 -3.78 -22.96 7.59
N ASP A 141 -4.14 -23.50 8.74
CA ASP A 141 -4.72 -22.75 9.85
C ASP A 141 -3.71 -21.70 10.35
N HIS A 142 -4.19 -20.53 10.74
CA HIS A 142 -3.31 -19.44 11.16
C HIS A 142 -4.01 -18.41 12.06
N SER A 143 -3.22 -17.78 12.92
CA SER A 143 -3.56 -16.60 13.70
C SER A 143 -2.46 -15.54 13.58
N TRP A 144 -2.60 -14.40 14.26
CA TRP A 144 -1.58 -13.36 14.29
C TRP A 144 -1.63 -12.54 15.58
N TYR A 145 -0.49 -11.94 15.90
CA TYR A 145 -0.30 -11.01 17.00
C TYR A 145 0.64 -9.87 16.59
N ALA A 146 0.27 -8.63 16.89
CA ALA A 146 1.10 -7.45 16.66
C ALA A 146 2.04 -7.21 17.85
N GLU A 147 3.33 -7.56 17.72
CA GLU A 147 4.32 -7.36 18.78
C GLU A 147 4.65 -5.87 19.00
N GLU A 148 4.50 -5.08 17.93
CA GLU A 148 4.58 -3.63 17.91
C GLU A 148 3.41 -3.07 17.08
N GLU A 149 3.22 -1.74 17.08
CA GLU A 149 2.32 -1.12 16.12
C GLU A 149 2.77 -1.47 14.70
N SER A 150 1.87 -2.03 13.91
CA SER A 150 2.19 -2.65 12.63
C SER A 150 1.22 -2.28 11.53
N VAL A 151 1.79 -2.11 10.33
CA VAL A 151 1.05 -2.05 9.08
C VAL A 151 1.44 -3.24 8.22
N VAL A 152 0.45 -3.99 7.75
CA VAL A 152 0.63 -5.19 6.92
C VAL A 152 -0.28 -5.15 5.69
N LEU A 153 0.22 -5.67 4.57
CA LEU A 153 -0.56 -5.90 3.36
C LEU A 153 -0.76 -7.41 3.19
N THR A 154 -2.01 -7.85 3.14
CA THR A 154 -2.34 -9.26 2.87
C THR A 154 -2.99 -9.40 1.50
N VAL A 155 -2.46 -10.27 0.66
CA VAL A 155 -3.05 -10.68 -0.61
C VAL A 155 -3.54 -12.12 -0.47
N ARG A 156 -4.76 -12.41 -0.95
CA ARG A 156 -5.32 -13.77 -0.96
C ARG A 156 -5.90 -14.12 -2.31
N TRP A 157 -5.85 -15.40 -2.67
CA TRP A 157 -6.44 -15.89 -3.92
C TRP A 157 -6.88 -17.36 -3.81
N PRO A 158 -7.99 -17.76 -4.47
CA PRO A 158 -8.92 -16.89 -5.23
C PRO A 158 -9.79 -15.99 -4.32
N SER A 159 -10.44 -14.97 -4.89
CA SER A 159 -11.49 -14.23 -4.19
C SER A 159 -12.80 -15.01 -4.23
N VAL A 160 -13.21 -15.59 -3.10
CA VAL A 160 -14.36 -16.51 -3.06
C VAL A 160 -15.58 -15.90 -2.38
N PRO A 161 -16.75 -15.88 -3.04
CA PRO A 161 -18.03 -15.52 -2.45
C PRO A 161 -18.38 -16.31 -1.19
N GLY A 162 -18.96 -15.62 -0.21
CA GLY A 162 -19.62 -16.24 0.95
C GLY A 162 -18.70 -16.78 2.05
N TYR A 163 -17.37 -16.71 1.91
CA TYR A 163 -16.47 -17.08 3.01
C TYR A 163 -16.28 -15.90 3.96
N ARG A 164 -16.80 -16.03 5.19
CA ARG A 164 -16.52 -15.14 6.32
C ARG A 164 -15.99 -15.98 7.46
N VAL A 165 -14.90 -15.53 8.08
CA VAL A 165 -14.54 -16.02 9.41
C VAL A 165 -15.35 -15.17 10.37
N ASP A 166 -16.44 -15.73 10.89
CA ASP A 166 -17.25 -15.06 11.90
C ASP A 166 -16.46 -15.04 13.22
N ALA A 167 -16.73 -14.02 14.05
CA ALA A 167 -16.20 -14.00 15.41
C ALA A 167 -16.74 -15.23 16.18
N PRO A 168 -15.98 -15.79 17.13
CA PRO A 168 -16.51 -16.87 17.96
C PRO A 168 -17.79 -16.40 18.65
N GLU A 169 -18.80 -17.28 18.74
CA GLU A 169 -20.01 -17.01 19.51
C GLU A 169 -19.60 -16.68 20.94
N ALA A 170 -20.15 -15.59 21.48
CA ALA A 170 -19.99 -15.28 22.90
C ALA A 170 -20.85 -16.26 23.69
N ASP A 171 -20.21 -17.05 24.56
CA ASP A 171 -20.87 -17.89 25.57
C ASP A 171 -21.67 -17.06 26.59
#